data_AF-A0ABD2L1Q5-F1
#
_entry.id   AF-A0ABD2L1Q5-F1
#
_cell.length_a   1.000
_cell.length_b   1.000
_cell.length_c   1.000
_cell.angle_alpha   90.00
_cell.angle_beta   90.00
_cell.angle_gamma   90.00
#
_symmetry.space_group_name_H-M   'P 1'
#
loop_
_entity.id
_entity.type
_entity.pdbx_description
1 polymer ?
#
loop_
_entity_poly.entity_id
_entity_poly.type
_entity_poly.pdbx_seq_one_letter_code
_entity_poly.pdbx_strand_id
1 'polypeptide(L)'
;MVDTPTVIGHECWIGWHFGNEQKMMREIMVNGSITASYAVYDDFQITMAADINQIYVRSPNSRKEENGHSVKIIGWGEEKRGNEMVKYWLIVNSRGKGWGMNGLFKMRRGVNEVDIEGDVCFGTPAI
;
A
#
# COMPACT_ATOMS: atom_id res chain seq x y z
N MET A 1 -37.69 16.10 -8.26
CA MET A 1 -36.40 16.75 -7.97
C MET A 1 -35.37 15.65 -8.06
N VAL A 2 -34.44 15.78 -9.02
CA VAL A 2 -33.39 14.79 -9.24
C VAL A 2 -32.27 15.22 -8.30
N ASP A 3 -31.99 14.41 -7.28
CA ASP A 3 -30.88 14.69 -6.37
C ASP A 3 -29.60 14.69 -7.21
N THR A 4 -29.04 15.88 -7.44
CA THR A 4 -27.69 16.00 -7.95
C THR A 4 -26.77 15.34 -6.94
N PRO A 5 -25.99 14.30 -7.30
CA PRO A 5 -25.02 13.75 -6.38
C PRO A 5 -24.06 14.87 -6.02
N THR A 6 -24.03 15.26 -4.75
CA THR A 6 -22.99 16.11 -4.20
C THR A 6 -21.67 15.43 -4.55
N VAL A 7 -20.89 16.04 -5.45
CA VAL A 7 -19.52 15.61 -5.68
C VAL A 7 -18.78 15.94 -4.40
N ILE A 8 -18.64 14.93 -3.54
CA ILE A 8 -17.80 14.99 -2.36
C ILE A 8 -16.38 15.21 -2.87
N GLY A 9 -15.67 16.16 -2.28
CA GLY A 9 -14.25 16.34 -2.55
C GLY A 9 -13.53 15.03 -2.27
N HIS A 10 -13.21 14.29 -3.34
CA HIS A 10 -12.12 13.34 -3.28
C HIS A 10 -10.88 14.19 -3.09
N GLU A 11 -10.35 14.28 -1.86
CA GLU A 11 -8.95 14.66 -1.69
C GLU A 11 -8.11 13.49 -2.21
N CYS A 12 -8.11 13.32 -3.52
CA CYS A 12 -7.00 12.70 -4.20
C CYS A 12 -5.86 13.70 -4.05
N TRP A 13 -4.93 13.41 -3.15
CA TRP A 13 -3.69 14.17 -3.06
C TRP A 13 -2.86 13.85 -4.32
N ILE A 14 -3.26 14.40 -5.48
CA ILE A 14 -2.44 14.48 -6.69
C ILE A 14 -1.46 15.64 -6.49
N GLY A 15 -0.70 15.57 -5.41
CA GLY A 15 0.37 16.50 -5.09
C GLY A 15 1.66 15.73 -5.25
N TRP A 16 2.52 16.18 -6.17
CA TRP A 16 3.90 15.71 -6.35
C TRP A 16 4.78 16.00 -5.12
N HIS A 17 4.38 15.60 -3.93
CA HIS A 17 5.07 15.82 -2.66
C HIS A 17 4.80 14.60 -1.76
N PHE A 18 5.71 13.63 -1.83
CA PHE A 18 5.91 12.47 -0.94
C PHE A 18 4.79 12.23 0.09
N GLY A 19 4.02 11.16 -0.08
CA GLY A 19 3.19 10.61 1.00
C GLY A 19 4.07 10.37 2.20
N ASN A 20 4.02 11.30 3.15
CA ASN A 20 4.78 11.20 4.38
C ASN A 20 4.22 9.99 5.14
N GLU A 21 5.07 9.01 5.46
CA GLU A 21 4.77 7.83 6.29
C GLU A 21 3.77 8.17 7.42
N GLN A 22 3.99 9.30 8.10
CA GLN A 22 3.17 9.75 9.22
C GLN A 22 1.75 10.21 8.81
N LYS A 23 1.59 10.84 7.64
CA LYS A 23 0.27 11.25 7.12
C LYS A 23 -0.56 10.03 6.75
N MET A 24 0.03 9.06 6.07
CA MET A 24 -0.63 7.79 5.73
C MET A 24 -1.04 7.03 7.00
N MET A 25 -0.14 6.92 7.99
CA MET A 25 -0.47 6.31 9.29
C MET A 25 -1.60 7.04 10.00
N ARG A 26 -1.56 8.37 10.02
CA ARG A 26 -2.61 9.20 10.65
C ARG A 26 -3.96 8.98 9.98
N GLU A 27 -4.01 8.97 8.65
CA GLU A 27 -5.24 8.75 7.91
C GLU A 27 -5.82 7.38 8.21
N ILE A 28 -4.98 6.33 8.17
CA ILE A 28 -5.41 4.97 8.50
C ILE A 28 -5.95 4.88 9.95
N MET A 29 -5.32 5.59 10.89
CA MET A 29 -5.74 5.60 12.29
C MET A 29 -7.10 6.28 12.51
N VAL A 30 -7.37 7.37 11.78
CA VAL A 30 -8.53 8.24 12.02
C VAL A 30 -9.73 7.83 11.15
N ASN A 31 -9.49 7.56 9.87
CA ASN A 31 -10.54 7.39 8.85
C ASN A 31 -10.60 5.96 8.29
N GLY A 32 -9.62 5.11 8.62
CA GLY A 32 -9.55 3.73 8.13
C GLY A 32 -8.74 3.60 6.83
N SER A 33 -8.94 2.50 6.11
CA SER A 33 -8.03 2.11 5.03
C SER A 33 -7.85 3.16 3.94
N ILE A 34 -6.62 3.28 3.43
CA ILE A 34 -6.27 4.13 2.28
C ILE A 34 -6.03 3.27 1.04
N THR A 35 -6.15 3.88 -0.14
CA THR A 35 -5.75 3.27 -1.41
C THR A 35 -4.39 3.80 -1.80
N ALA A 36 -3.47 2.94 -2.24
CA ALA A 36 -2.16 3.35 -2.73
C ALA A 36 -1.80 2.58 -4.00
N SER A 37 -0.98 3.16 -4.85
CA SER A 37 -0.45 2.51 -6.05
C SER A 37 1.04 2.27 -5.92
N TYR A 38 1.53 1.15 -6.43
CA TYR A 38 2.97 0.86 -6.49
C TYR A 38 3.38 0.25 -7.83
N ALA A 39 4.65 0.39 -8.20
CA ALA A 39 5.20 -0.25 -9.38
C ALA A 39 5.47 -1.74 -9.13
N VAL A 40 5.04 -2.60 -10.05
CA VAL A 40 5.22 -4.06 -9.94
C VAL A 40 6.53 -4.45 -10.62
N TYR A 41 7.30 -5.31 -9.96
CA TYR A 41 8.54 -5.87 -10.49
C TYR A 41 8.42 -7.40 -10.62
N ASP A 42 9.24 -7.97 -11.49
CA ASP A 42 9.24 -9.40 -11.83
C ASP A 42 9.53 -10.34 -10.64
N ASP A 43 10.16 -9.82 -9.59
CA ASP A 43 10.43 -10.58 -8.36
C ASP A 43 9.26 -10.61 -7.37
N PHE A 44 8.26 -9.74 -7.49
CA PHE A 44 7.19 -9.60 -6.49
C PHE A 44 6.42 -10.91 -6.24
N GLN A 45 5.94 -11.55 -7.32
CA GLN A 45 5.18 -12.80 -7.19
C GLN A 45 6.05 -13.93 -6.62
N ILE A 46 7.32 -13.99 -7.03
CA ILE A 46 8.26 -15.01 -6.58
C ILE A 46 8.55 -14.84 -5.09
N THR A 47 8.80 -13.62 -4.63
CA THR A 47 9.06 -13.32 -3.22
C THR A 47 7.85 -13.67 -2.35
N MET A 48 6.64 -13.29 -2.76
CA MET A 48 5.42 -13.57 -1.99
C MET A 48 5.03 -15.05 -2.00
N ALA A 49 5.40 -15.81 -3.05
CA ALA A 49 5.20 -17.25 -3.10
C ALA A 49 6.23 -18.03 -2.26
N ALA A 50 7.45 -17.52 -2.13
CA ALA A 50 8.52 -18.17 -1.37
C ALA A 50 8.27 -18.13 0.16
N ASP A 51 7.79 -16.99 0.67
CA ASP A 51 7.35 -16.85 2.06
C ASP A 51 6.20 -15.84 2.15
N ILE A 52 5.01 -16.34 2.47
CA ILE A 52 3.79 -15.52 2.58
C ILE A 52 3.84 -14.49 3.72
N ASN A 53 4.75 -14.64 4.68
CA ASN A 53 4.96 -13.68 5.78
C ASN A 53 6.09 -12.69 5.48
N GLN A 54 6.74 -12.79 4.32
CA GLN A 54 7.84 -11.92 3.91
C GLN A 54 7.40 -10.45 3.77
N ILE A 55 8.25 -9.53 4.21
CA ILE A 55 8.15 -8.12 3.83
C ILE A 55 8.79 -7.96 2.46
N TYR A 56 7.99 -7.56 1.48
CA TYR A 56 8.50 -7.30 0.14
C TYR A 56 9.48 -6.12 0.15
N VAL A 57 10.64 -6.35 -0.44
CA VAL A 57 11.68 -5.38 -0.77
C VAL A 57 12.16 -5.75 -2.17
N ARG A 58 12.22 -4.78 -3.07
CA ARG A 58 12.65 -4.99 -4.43
C ARG A 58 14.11 -5.43 -4.47
N SER A 59 14.39 -6.49 -5.23
CA SER A 59 15.75 -6.93 -5.52
C SER A 59 16.46 -5.92 -6.42
N PRO A 60 17.78 -5.66 -6.24
CA PRO A 60 18.51 -4.69 -7.07
C PRO A 60 18.45 -4.98 -8.58
N ASN A 61 18.34 -6.27 -8.95
CA ASN A 61 18.36 -6.74 -10.34
C ASN A 61 16.96 -7.00 -10.92
N SER A 62 15.89 -6.72 -10.18
CA SER A 62 14.53 -6.94 -10.70
C SER A 62 14.15 -5.90 -11.73
N ARG A 63 13.28 -6.29 -12.67
CA ARG A 63 12.81 -5.44 -13.76
C ARG A 63 11.39 -5.00 -13.50
N LYS A 64 11.12 -3.72 -13.75
CA LYS A 64 9.77 -3.16 -13.64
C LYS A 64 8.89 -3.78 -14.74
N GLU A 65 7.80 -4.42 -14.33
CA GLU A 65 6.80 -5.03 -15.23
C GLU A 65 5.62 -4.09 -15.45
N GLU A 66 5.14 -3.43 -14.39
CA GLU A 66 4.00 -2.52 -14.44
C GLU A 66 4.29 -1.22 -13.71
N ASN A 67 3.78 -0.11 -14.23
CA ASN A 67 3.99 1.22 -13.65
C ASN A 67 3.09 1.52 -12.44
N GLY A 68 2.02 0.75 -12.23
CA GLY A 68 1.08 0.99 -11.13
C GLY A 68 0.09 -0.15 -10.93
N HIS A 69 0.04 -0.68 -9.71
CA HIS A 69 -0.97 -1.61 -9.22
C HIS A 69 -1.58 -1.04 -7.93
N SER A 70 -2.89 -0.76 -7.95
CA SER A 70 -3.59 -0.15 -6.83
C SER A 70 -4.02 -1.19 -5.80
N VAL A 71 -3.76 -0.90 -4.53
CA VAL A 71 -4.02 -1.78 -3.38
C VAL A 71 -4.57 -0.99 -2.21
N LYS A 72 -5.15 -1.71 -1.24
CA LYS A 72 -5.71 -1.12 -0.03
C LYS A 72 -4.77 -1.34 1.14
N ILE A 73 -4.25 -0.27 1.74
CA ILE A 73 -3.45 -0.32 2.95
C ILE A 73 -4.40 -0.22 4.15
N ILE A 74 -4.35 -1.21 5.04
CA ILE A 74 -5.26 -1.32 6.19
C ILE A 74 -4.56 -1.11 7.53
N GLY A 75 -3.23 -1.03 7.53
CA GLY A 75 -2.44 -0.90 8.75
C GLY A 75 -0.96 -0.91 8.46
N TRP A 76 -0.18 -0.92 9.53
CA TRP A 76 1.27 -0.96 9.50
C TRP A 76 1.79 -1.66 10.75
N GLY A 77 3.07 -2.03 10.72
CA GLY A 77 3.73 -2.61 11.86
C GLY A 77 5.25 -2.52 11.76
N GLU A 78 5.89 -3.14 12.73
CA GLU A 78 7.34 -3.35 12.80
C GLU A 78 7.57 -4.78 13.24
N GLU A 79 8.56 -5.45 12.64
CA GLU A 79 8.94 -6.79 13.05
C GLU A 79 10.46 -6.94 13.05
N LYS A 80 10.97 -7.69 14.02
CA LYS A 80 12.39 -7.98 14.12
C LYS A 80 12.76 -9.06 13.12
N ARG A 81 13.66 -8.76 12.17
CA ARG A 81 14.23 -9.71 11.22
C ARG A 81 15.74 -9.77 11.42
N GLY A 82 16.22 -10.88 12.00
CA GLY A 82 17.60 -10.99 12.45
C GLY A 82 17.92 -9.95 13.53
N ASN A 83 18.87 -9.05 13.25
CA ASN A 83 19.29 -8.00 14.16
C ASN A 83 18.65 -6.64 13.84
N GLU A 84 17.76 -6.56 12.86
CA GLU A 84 17.16 -5.31 12.39
C GLU A 84 15.66 -5.26 12.68
N MET A 85 15.15 -4.06 12.98
CA MET A 85 13.72 -3.80 13.06
C MET A 85 13.24 -3.30 11.70
N VAL A 86 12.33 -4.04 11.07
CA VAL A 86 11.83 -3.72 9.73
C VAL A 86 10.39 -3.23 9.83
N LYS A 87 10.16 -2.01 9.34
CA LYS A 87 8.85 -1.39 9.23
C LYS A 87 8.12 -1.89 7.98
N TYR A 88 6.82 -2.16 8.11
CA TYR A 88 6.00 -2.56 6.96
C TYR A 88 4.62 -1.91 6.93
N TRP A 89 4.06 -1.83 5.73
CA TRP A 89 2.63 -1.64 5.44
C TRP A 89 1.93 -2.99 5.38
N LEU A 90 0.74 -3.10 5.96
CA LEU A 90 -0.13 -4.27 5.82
C LEU A 90 -1.18 -3.99 4.74
N ILE A 91 -1.13 -4.77 3.66
CA ILE A 91 -1.81 -4.44 2.41
C ILE A 91 -2.75 -5.58 2.02
N VAL A 92 -3.97 -5.22 1.63
CA VAL A 92 -4.95 -6.14 1.03
C VAL A 92 -4.79 -6.08 -0.48
N ASN A 93 -4.55 -7.25 -1.09
CA ASN A 93 -4.45 -7.40 -2.53
C ASN A 93 -5.82 -7.74 -3.15
N SER A 94 -5.98 -7.51 -4.45
CA SER A 94 -7.20 -7.79 -5.22
C SER A 94 -7.29 -9.23 -5.76
N ARG A 95 -6.36 -10.12 -5.35
CA ARG A 95 -6.23 -11.52 -5.83
C ARG A 95 -7.02 -12.55 -5.01
N GLY A 96 -7.87 -12.09 -4.10
CA GLY A 96 -8.71 -12.95 -3.25
C GLY A 96 -7.97 -13.59 -2.08
N LYS A 97 -8.71 -14.30 -1.23
CA LYS A 97 -8.22 -14.86 0.04
C LYS A 97 -7.24 -16.02 -0.11
N GLY A 98 -7.23 -16.69 -1.25
CA GLY A 98 -6.31 -17.82 -1.51
C GLY A 98 -4.86 -17.42 -1.78
N TRP A 99 -4.57 -16.12 -1.88
CA TRP A 99 -3.25 -15.58 -2.22
C TRP A 99 -2.55 -14.98 -0.99
N GLY A 100 -1.24 -15.18 -0.86
CA GLY A 100 -0.45 -14.61 0.24
C GLY A 100 -0.96 -15.00 1.63
N MET A 101 -0.97 -14.04 2.56
CA MET A 101 -1.49 -14.20 3.92
C MET A 101 -3.00 -13.93 3.94
N ASN A 102 -3.82 -14.87 3.44
CA ASN A 102 -5.29 -14.73 3.37
C ASN A 102 -5.78 -13.52 2.54
N GLY A 103 -5.08 -13.22 1.44
CA GLY A 103 -5.30 -12.06 0.58
C GLY A 103 -4.46 -10.83 0.95
N LEU A 104 -3.62 -10.93 1.98
CA LEU A 104 -2.76 -9.85 2.46
C LEU A 104 -1.29 -10.10 2.14
N PHE A 105 -0.52 -9.02 2.11
CA PHE A 105 0.94 -9.07 2.09
C PHE A 105 1.53 -7.89 2.86
N LYS A 106 2.85 -7.95 3.09
CA LYS A 106 3.61 -6.88 3.74
C LYS A 106 4.58 -6.25 2.75
N MET A 107 4.71 -4.93 2.78
CA MET A 107 5.68 -4.19 1.96
C MET A 107 6.46 -3.23 2.84
N ARG A 108 7.75 -3.02 2.53
CA ARG A 108 8.62 -2.14 3.32
C ARG A 108 8.08 -0.72 3.37
N ARG A 109 8.10 -0.13 4.57
CA ARG A 109 7.55 1.19 4.88
C ARG A 109 8.65 2.18 5.24
N GLY A 110 8.42 3.46 4.95
CA GLY A 110 9.27 4.61 5.32
C GLY A 110 10.41 4.88 4.34
N VAL A 111 10.45 4.19 3.20
CA VAL A 111 11.48 4.34 2.16
C VAL A 111 10.88 4.51 0.76
N ASN A 112 9.56 4.71 0.67
CA ASN A 112 8.83 4.71 -0.59
C ASN A 112 9.14 3.48 -1.47
N GLU A 113 9.11 2.28 -0.86
CA GLU A 113 9.42 1.03 -1.55
C GLU A 113 8.53 0.89 -2.78
N VAL A 114 9.15 0.74 -3.96
CA VAL A 114 8.46 0.64 -5.25
C VAL A 114 7.35 1.69 -5.48
N ASP A 115 7.56 2.91 -4.98
CA ASP A 115 6.68 4.06 -5.14
C ASP A 115 5.34 3.99 -4.38
N ILE A 116 5.16 3.04 -3.44
CA ILE A 116 3.90 2.84 -2.69
C ILE A 116 3.46 4.04 -1.85
N GLU A 117 4.38 4.92 -1.47
CA GLU A 117 4.12 6.13 -0.67
C GLU A 117 4.00 7.37 -1.58
N GLY A 118 4.05 7.21 -2.90
CA GLY A 118 4.01 8.30 -3.88
C GLY A 118 2.61 8.66 -4.36
N ASP A 119 1.74 7.67 -4.57
CA ASP A 119 0.37 7.84 -5.09
C ASP A 119 -0.63 7.22 -4.11
N VAL A 120 -1.27 8.07 -3.31
CA VAL A 120 -2.16 7.67 -2.20
C VAL A 120 -3.48 8.45 -2.28
N CYS A 121 -4.58 7.71 -2.26
CA CYS A 121 -5.95 8.23 -2.28
C CYS A 121 -6.72 7.78 -1.04
N PHE A 122 -7.47 8.69 -0.44
CA PHE A 122 -8.41 8.41 0.63
C PHE A 122 -9.61 9.36 0.56
N GLY A 123 -10.63 9.11 1.37
CA GLY A 123 -11.81 9.95 1.42
C GLY A 123 -12.77 9.52 2.52
N THR A 124 -13.47 10.49 3.09
CA THR A 124 -14.47 10.25 4.13
C THR A 124 -15.86 10.24 3.48
N PRO A 125 -16.64 9.14 3.61
CA PRO A 125 -18.01 9.12 3.14
C PRO A 125 -18.84 10.22 3.81
N ALA A 126 -19.65 10.93 3.04
CA ALA A 126 -20.68 11.79 3.62
C ALA A 126 -21.78 10.91 4.24
N ILE A 127 -22.16 11.20 5.48
CA ILE A 127 -23.26 10.57 6.22
C ILE A 127 -24.52 11.42 6.15
#